data_AF-A0A9Q1G8B4-F1
#
_entry.id   AF-A0A9Q1G8B4-F1
#
_cell.length_a   1.000
_cell.length_b   1.000
_cell.length_c   1.000
_cell.angle_alpha   90.00
_cell.angle_beta   90.00
_cell.angle_gamma   90.00
#
_symmetry.space_group_name_H-M   'P 1'
#
loop_
_entity.id
_entity.type
_entity.pdbx_description
1 polymer ?
#
loop_
_entity_poly.entity_id
_entity_poly.type
_entity_poly.pdbx_seq_one_letter_code
_entity_poly.pdbx_strand_id
1 'polypeptide(L)'
;MSDEENRVTSGVKDLPELWVPDDTLPAKQVCRSVNRALQFMAAALDIIIEQQKDLNPNALELDGKLQKSTTWVKDHLWNCISLKVCGKATATATPAPPNPPLHTYDRKKWGHAVLESSEMFLVWLTGWLGG
;
A
#
# COMPACT_ATOMS: atom_id res chain seq x y z
N MET A 1 -20.02 -13.11 16.64
CA MET A 1 -18.63 -13.42 16.21
C MET A 1 -18.62 -13.46 14.69
N SER A 2 -18.99 -12.35 14.06
CA SER A 2 -19.39 -12.30 12.64
C SER A 2 -19.17 -10.92 11.99
N ASP A 3 -18.79 -9.91 12.78
CA ASP A 3 -18.62 -8.53 12.28
C ASP A 3 -17.16 -8.20 11.94
N GLU A 4 -16.19 -8.93 12.52
CA GLU A 4 -14.75 -8.74 12.27
C GLU A 4 -14.38 -9.22 10.86
N GLU A 5 -14.85 -10.41 10.46
CA GLU A 5 -14.51 -11.07 9.19
C GLU A 5 -15.13 -10.36 7.97
N ASN A 6 -16.26 -9.67 8.19
CA ASN A 6 -16.96 -8.89 7.16
C ASN A 6 -16.36 -7.48 6.97
N ARG A 7 -15.59 -6.96 7.95
CA ARG A 7 -14.87 -5.69 7.81
C ARG A 7 -13.60 -5.84 6.98
N VAL A 8 -12.85 -6.91 7.26
CA VAL A 8 -11.58 -7.23 6.58
C VAL A 8 -11.80 -7.44 5.07
N THR A 9 -12.95 -7.95 4.66
CA THR A 9 -13.26 -8.23 3.24
C THR A 9 -13.86 -7.04 2.48
N SER A 10 -14.33 -5.99 3.16
CA SER A 10 -14.91 -4.80 2.52
C SER A 10 -13.85 -3.78 2.10
N GLY A 11 -12.74 -3.64 2.82
CA GLY A 11 -11.67 -2.69 2.48
C GLY A 11 -10.80 -3.16 1.31
N VAL A 12 -10.59 -4.47 1.21
CA VAL A 12 -9.69 -5.08 0.21
C VAL A 12 -10.31 -5.06 -1.20
N LYS A 13 -11.63 -5.15 -1.36
CA LYS A 13 -12.27 -5.19 -2.69
C LYS A 13 -12.10 -3.91 -3.53
N ASP A 14 -11.86 -2.77 -2.88
CA ASP A 14 -11.77 -1.46 -3.55
C ASP A 14 -10.33 -1.05 -3.92
N LEU A 15 -9.32 -1.85 -3.56
CA LEU A 15 -7.89 -1.58 -3.78
C LEU A 15 -7.16 -2.79 -4.37
N PRO A 16 -7.43 -3.14 -5.65
CA PRO A 16 -6.88 -4.34 -6.29
C PRO A 16 -5.36 -4.37 -6.38
N GLU A 17 -4.70 -3.21 -6.31
CA GLU A 17 -3.24 -3.10 -6.28
C GLU A 17 -2.61 -3.60 -4.98
N LEU A 18 -3.37 -3.67 -3.88
CA LEU A 18 -2.91 -4.15 -2.56
C LEU A 18 -3.37 -5.58 -2.26
N TRP A 19 -3.87 -6.30 -3.26
CA TRP A 19 -4.24 -7.70 -3.08
C TRP A 19 -3.02 -8.57 -2.83
N VAL A 20 -3.18 -9.49 -1.88
CA VAL A 20 -2.24 -10.57 -1.61
C VAL A 20 -2.20 -11.49 -2.84
N PRO A 21 -1.04 -11.68 -3.49
CA PRO A 21 -0.89 -12.62 -4.58
C PRO A 21 -1.21 -14.05 -4.13
N ASP A 22 -1.83 -14.83 -5.00
CA ASP A 22 -2.03 -16.27 -4.81
C ASP A 22 -0.67 -16.99 -4.84
N ASP A 23 -0.39 -17.82 -3.83
CA ASP A 23 0.86 -18.57 -3.67
C ASP A 23 1.11 -19.59 -4.80
N THR A 24 0.10 -19.90 -5.60
CA THR A 24 0.22 -20.74 -6.81
C THR A 24 0.77 -19.99 -8.03
N LEU A 25 0.90 -18.66 -7.95
CA LEU A 25 1.41 -17.85 -9.05
C LEU A 25 2.92 -18.07 -9.29
N PRO A 26 3.38 -18.05 -10.56
CA PRO A 26 4.80 -18.08 -10.85
C PRO A 26 5.53 -16.90 -10.19
N ALA A 27 6.76 -17.11 -9.70
CA ALA A 27 7.56 -16.09 -9.01
C ALA A 27 7.65 -14.74 -9.76
N LYS A 28 7.75 -14.76 -11.09
CA LYS A 28 7.75 -13.54 -11.92
C LYS A 28 6.43 -12.76 -11.85
N GLN A 29 5.31 -13.44 -11.68
CA GLN A 29 4.00 -12.80 -11.49
C GLN A 29 3.89 -12.21 -10.09
N VAL A 30 4.26 -12.99 -9.06
CA VAL A 30 4.33 -12.52 -7.67
C VAL A 30 5.16 -11.23 -7.58
N CYS A 31 6.37 -11.25 -8.16
CA CYS A 31 7.24 -10.08 -8.19
C CYS A 31 6.66 -8.86 -8.91
N ARG A 32 5.87 -9.05 -9.98
CA ARG A 32 5.17 -7.94 -10.64
C ARG A 32 4.08 -7.38 -9.73
N SER A 33 3.31 -8.23 -9.06
CA SER A 33 2.28 -7.81 -8.10
C SER A 33 2.88 -7.07 -6.93
N VAL A 34 3.96 -7.60 -6.34
CA VAL A 34 4.65 -6.97 -5.21
C VAL A 34 5.17 -5.59 -5.57
N ASN A 35 5.84 -5.46 -6.72
CA ASN A 35 6.26 -4.16 -7.19
C ASN A 35 5.06 -3.23 -7.36
N ARG A 36 4.02 -3.60 -8.11
CA ARG A 36 2.84 -2.73 -8.28
C ARG A 36 2.22 -2.27 -6.95
N ALA A 37 2.10 -3.17 -5.98
CA ALA A 37 1.61 -2.85 -4.65
C ALA A 37 2.49 -1.81 -3.94
N LEU A 38 3.82 -1.99 -3.94
CA LEU A 38 4.77 -1.05 -3.34
C LEU A 38 4.71 0.34 -3.98
N GLN A 39 4.58 0.40 -5.32
CA GLN A 39 4.37 1.63 -6.07
C GLN A 39 3.06 2.32 -5.68
N PHE A 40 1.98 1.55 -5.60
CA PHE A 40 0.68 2.05 -5.20
C PHE A 40 0.70 2.60 -3.77
N MET A 41 1.28 1.87 -2.80
CA MET A 41 1.42 2.34 -1.42
C MET A 41 2.18 3.66 -1.34
N ALA A 42 3.31 3.76 -2.04
CA ALA A 42 4.11 4.97 -2.08
C ALA A 42 3.31 6.19 -2.60
N ALA A 43 2.58 6.02 -3.71
CA ALA A 43 1.76 7.09 -4.27
C ALA A 43 0.55 7.43 -3.39
N ALA A 44 -0.10 6.42 -2.81
CA ALA A 44 -1.25 6.61 -1.94
C ALA A 44 -0.87 7.32 -0.64
N LEU A 45 0.31 7.01 -0.07
CA LEU A 45 0.82 7.70 1.12
C LEU A 45 1.11 9.18 0.84
N ASP A 46 1.68 9.54 -0.31
CA ASP A 46 1.85 10.95 -0.70
C ASP A 46 0.50 11.69 -0.69
N ILE A 47 -0.54 11.07 -1.27
CA ILE A 47 -1.88 11.64 -1.31
C ILE A 47 -2.46 11.78 0.10
N ILE A 48 -2.31 10.77 0.95
CA ILE A 48 -2.78 10.81 2.34
C ILE A 48 -2.08 11.93 3.10
N ILE A 49 -0.76 12.11 2.95
CA ILE A 49 -0.01 13.21 3.56
C ILE A 49 -0.61 14.55 3.17
N GLU A 50 -0.82 14.80 1.88
CA GLU A 50 -1.43 16.05 1.41
C GLU A 50 -2.84 16.25 1.98
N GLN A 51 -3.66 15.20 2.02
CA GLN A 51 -4.99 15.29 2.63
C GLN A 51 -4.93 15.58 4.12
N GLN A 52 -3.98 15.01 4.86
CA GLN A 52 -3.87 15.23 6.31
C GLN A 52 -3.52 16.67 6.67
N LYS A 53 -2.85 17.42 5.79
CA LYS A 53 -2.58 18.85 6.00
C LYS A 53 -3.88 19.64 6.16
N ASP A 54 -4.90 19.33 5.36
CA ASP A 54 -6.21 19.98 5.44
C ASP A 54 -7.11 19.33 6.51
N LEU A 55 -7.07 18.00 6.61
CA LEU A 55 -7.99 17.23 7.46
C LEU A 55 -7.63 17.30 8.95
N ASN A 56 -6.34 17.36 9.26
CA ASN A 56 -5.79 17.32 10.62
C ASN A 56 -4.47 18.15 10.71
N PRO A 57 -4.51 19.48 10.47
CA PRO A 57 -3.31 20.33 10.37
C PRO A 57 -2.40 20.32 11.61
N ASN A 58 -2.95 20.03 12.79
CA ASN A 58 -2.22 20.01 14.04
C ASN A 58 -1.70 18.61 14.42
N ALA A 59 -1.97 17.59 13.61
CA ALA A 59 -1.53 16.22 13.86
C ALA A 59 -0.08 15.99 13.39
N LEU A 60 0.86 16.77 13.92
CA LEU A 60 2.27 16.75 13.53
C LEU A 60 2.92 15.38 13.70
N GLU A 61 2.50 14.61 14.71
CA GLU A 61 2.99 13.24 14.92
C GLU A 61 2.55 12.30 13.79
N LEU A 62 1.29 12.43 13.33
CA LEU A 62 0.76 11.63 12.22
C LEU A 62 1.49 11.96 10.92
N ASP A 63 1.66 13.23 10.61
CA ASP A 63 2.42 13.69 9.44
C ASP A 63 3.85 13.12 9.45
N GLY A 64 4.55 13.25 10.59
CA GLY A 64 5.88 12.69 10.74
C GLY A 64 5.96 11.16 10.55
N LYS A 65 4.96 10.41 11.02
CA LYS A 65 4.88 8.95 10.80
C LYS A 65 4.60 8.60 9.34
N LEU A 66 3.71 9.33 8.68
CA LEU A 66 3.37 9.11 7.27
C LEU A 66 4.57 9.41 6.35
N GLN A 67 5.28 10.51 6.58
CA GLN A 67 6.49 10.86 5.81
C GLN A 67 7.56 9.78 5.96
N LYS A 68 7.87 9.36 7.20
CA LYS A 68 8.83 8.27 7.46
C LYS A 68 8.43 6.97 6.75
N SER A 69 7.15 6.61 6.82
CA SER A 69 6.64 5.39 6.17
C SER A 69 6.78 5.47 4.64
N THR A 70 6.46 6.63 4.06
CA THR A 70 6.60 6.88 2.61
C THR A 70 8.04 6.75 2.14
N THR A 71 8.98 7.40 2.86
CA THR A 71 10.42 7.29 2.60
C THR A 71 10.89 5.85 2.72
N TRP A 72 10.45 5.12 3.74
CA TRP A 72 10.83 3.72 3.93
C TRP A 72 10.34 2.82 2.78
N VAL A 73 9.09 2.98 2.32
CA VAL A 73 8.56 2.22 1.18
C VAL A 73 9.33 2.53 -0.11
N LYS A 74 9.52 3.83 -0.42
CA LYS A 74 10.16 4.28 -1.67
C LYS A 74 11.64 3.95 -1.73
N ASP A 75 12.37 4.24 -0.67
CA ASP A 75 13.84 4.24 -0.71
C ASP A 75 14.42 2.90 -0.31
N HIS A 76 13.70 2.13 0.52
CA HIS A 76 14.21 0.88 1.08
C HIS A 76 13.45 -0.31 0.53
N LEU A 77 12.15 -0.42 0.82
CA LEU A 77 11.40 -1.64 0.55
C LEU A 77 11.32 -1.95 -0.95
N TRP A 78 10.99 -0.95 -1.77
CA TRP A 78 10.97 -1.08 -3.23
C TRP A 78 12.33 -1.54 -3.77
N ASN A 79 13.41 -0.85 -3.38
CA ASN A 79 14.76 -1.12 -3.89
C ASN A 79 15.26 -2.50 -3.46
N CYS A 80 15.06 -2.88 -2.20
CA CYS A 80 15.45 -4.19 -1.69
C CYS A 80 14.75 -5.31 -2.47
N ILE A 81 13.42 -5.24 -2.60
CA ILE A 81 12.66 -6.30 -3.26
C ILE A 81 12.95 -6.34 -4.76
N SER A 82 12.96 -5.17 -5.41
CA SER A 82 13.26 -5.07 -6.84
C SER A 82 14.69 -5.51 -7.17
N LEU A 83 15.69 -5.22 -6.35
CA LEU A 83 17.07 -5.53 -6.71
C LEU A 83 17.53 -6.91 -6.22
N LYS A 84 17.04 -7.37 -5.07
CA LYS A 84 17.58 -8.56 -4.39
C LYS A 84 16.70 -9.80 -4.53
N VAL A 85 15.38 -9.62 -4.64
CA VAL A 85 14.43 -10.75 -4.63
C VAL A 85 13.86 -10.99 -6.01
N CYS A 86 13.34 -9.95 -6.63
CA CYS A 86 12.61 -10.06 -7.88
C CYS A 86 13.48 -9.92 -9.14
N GLY A 87 14.75 -9.56 -8.96
CA GLY A 87 15.61 -9.05 -10.03
C GLY A 87 15.05 -7.75 -10.60
N LYS A 88 15.88 -7.01 -11.37
CA LYS A 88 15.49 -5.75 -12.02
C LYS A 88 14.26 -5.98 -12.90
N ALA A 89 13.07 -5.91 -12.30
CA ALA A 89 11.82 -6.18 -12.99
C ALA A 89 11.71 -5.09 -14.04
N THR A 90 11.64 -5.49 -15.31
CA THR A 90 11.34 -4.57 -16.41
C THR A 90 10.06 -3.86 -16.04
N ALA A 91 10.20 -2.60 -15.65
CA ALA A 91 9.13 -1.77 -15.11
C ALA A 91 7.95 -1.85 -16.07
N THR A 92 6.93 -2.63 -15.70
CA THR A 92 5.61 -2.44 -16.29
C THR A 92 5.17 -1.05 -15.85
N ALA A 93 4.50 -0.33 -16.75
CA ALA A 93 4.00 1.02 -16.52
C ALA A 93 3.55 1.21 -15.07
N THR A 94 4.09 2.25 -14.42
CA THR A 94 3.69 2.67 -13.08
C THR A 94 2.17 2.69 -13.04
N PRO A 95 1.52 2.01 -12.09
CA PRO A 95 0.07 2.10 -11.97
C PRO A 95 -0.30 3.58 -11.84
N ALA A 96 -1.42 3.97 -12.44
CA ALA A 96 -1.90 5.33 -12.28
C ALA A 96 -2.00 5.64 -10.77
N PRO A 97 -1.58 6.83 -10.34
CA PRO A 97 -1.73 7.19 -8.94
C PRO A 97 -3.22 7.06 -8.57
N PRO A 98 -3.53 6.55 -7.37
CA PRO A 98 -4.92 6.40 -6.97
C PRO A 98 -5.62 7.76 -7.01
N ASN A 99 -6.85 7.79 -7.51
CA ASN A 99 -7.67 8.98 -7.47
C ASN A 99 -8.42 9.02 -6.13
N PRO A 100 -8.06 9.93 -5.21
CA PRO A 100 -8.80 10.02 -3.96
C PRO A 100 -10.21 10.57 -4.18
N PRO A 101 -11.17 10.24 -3.31
CA PRO A 101 -12.48 10.87 -3.29
C PRO A 101 -12.41 12.39 -3.06
N LEU A 102 -13.42 13.12 -3.52
CA LEU A 102 -13.50 14.58 -3.33
C LEU A 102 -14.01 14.97 -1.94
N HIS A 103 -14.95 14.22 -1.37
CA HIS A 103 -15.58 14.56 -0.11
C HIS A 103 -14.70 14.22 1.09
N THR A 104 -14.70 15.09 2.11
CA THR A 104 -13.88 14.98 3.31
C THR A 104 -14.04 13.65 4.05
N TYR A 105 -15.27 13.17 4.21
CA TYR A 105 -15.52 11.88 4.86
C TYR A 105 -14.92 10.71 4.05
N ASP A 106 -15.15 10.71 2.74
CA ASP A 106 -14.67 9.65 1.86
C ASP A 106 -13.14 9.65 1.75
N ARG A 107 -12.49 10.83 1.79
CA ARG A 107 -11.02 10.92 1.88
C ARG A 107 -10.47 10.23 3.13
N LYS A 108 -11.11 10.44 4.29
CA LYS A 108 -10.73 9.75 5.54
C LYS A 108 -10.93 8.25 5.44
N LYS A 109 -12.09 7.81 4.91
CA LYS A 109 -12.40 6.39 4.73
C LYS A 109 -11.41 5.72 3.77
N TRP A 110 -11.11 6.37 2.65
CA TRP A 110 -10.17 5.89 1.64
C TRP A 110 -8.75 5.79 2.21
N GLY A 111 -8.25 6.84 2.88
CA GLY A 111 -6.93 6.81 3.51
C GLY A 111 -6.80 5.71 4.56
N HIS A 112 -7.84 5.48 5.36
CA HIS A 112 -7.88 4.38 6.32
C HIS A 112 -7.82 3.00 5.63
N ALA A 113 -8.63 2.78 4.59
CA ALA A 113 -8.63 1.52 3.84
C ALA A 113 -7.28 1.24 3.16
N VAL A 114 -6.60 2.27 2.65
CA VAL A 114 -5.24 2.15 2.10
C VAL A 114 -4.26 1.70 3.18
N LEU A 115 -4.27 2.33 4.36
CA LEU A 115 -3.35 1.99 5.44
C LEU A 115 -3.57 0.56 5.94
N GLU A 116 -4.82 0.16 6.14
CA GLU A 116 -5.19 -1.19 6.57
C GLU A 116 -4.80 -2.26 5.53
N SER A 117 -5.11 -2.02 4.26
CA SER A 117 -4.75 -2.95 3.17
C SER A 117 -3.24 -3.05 2.98
N SER A 118 -2.51 -1.94 3.17
CA SER A 118 -1.06 -1.91 3.12
C SER A 118 -0.44 -2.75 4.24
N GLU A 119 -0.98 -2.67 5.45
CA GLU A 119 -0.55 -3.50 6.58
C GLU A 119 -0.73 -4.98 6.27
N MET A 120 -1.92 -5.39 5.80
CA MET A 120 -2.19 -6.78 5.41
C MET A 120 -1.20 -7.27 4.33
N PHE A 121 -0.95 -6.46 3.31
CA PHE A 121 -0.01 -6.77 2.25
C PHE A 121 1.42 -6.93 2.78
N LEU A 122 1.88 -6.05 3.68
CA LEU A 122 3.22 -6.12 4.27
C LEU A 122 3.38 -7.34 5.19
N VAL A 123 2.33 -7.74 5.92
CA VAL A 123 2.33 -8.98 6.71
C VAL A 123 2.51 -10.19 5.81
N TRP A 124 1.74 -10.30 4.72
CA TRP A 124 1.90 -11.38 3.76
C TRP A 124 3.29 -11.36 3.12
N LEU A 125 3.77 -10.20 2.69
CA LEU A 125 5.08 -10.04 2.05
C LEU A 125 6.21 -10.50 2.97
N THR A 126 6.11 -10.24 4.26
CA THR A 126 7.08 -10.72 5.26
C THR A 126 7.07 -12.24 5.36
N GLY A 127 5.88 -12.86 5.37
CA GLY A 127 5.76 -14.33 5.33
C GLY A 127 6.34 -14.93 4.04
N TRP A 128 6.05 -14.31 2.89
CA TRP A 128 6.54 -14.77 1.59
C TRP A 128 8.07 -14.69 1.46
N LEU A 129 8.70 -13.67 2.07
CA LEU A 129 10.16 -13.53 2.10
C LEU A 129 10.86 -14.54 3.04
N GLY A 130 10.11 -15.39 3.74
CA GLY A 130 10.63 -16.42 4.62
C GLY A 130 11.02 -15.90 6.00
N GLY A 131 10.11 -15.15 6.64
CA GLY A 131 10.24 -14.77 8.06
C GLY A 131 10.55 -15.93 9.00
#